data_AF-A0AAD7GND5-F1
#
_entry.id   AF-A0AAD7GND5-F1
#
_cell.length_a   1.000
_cell.length_b   1.000
_cell.length_c   1.000
_cell.angle_alpha   90.00
_cell.angle_beta   90.00
_cell.angle_gamma   90.00
#
_symmetry.space_group_name_H-M   'P 1'
#
loop_
_entity.id
_entity.type
_entity.pdbx_description
1 polymer ?
#
loop_
_entity_poly.entity_id
_entity_poly.type
_entity_poly.pdbx_seq_one_letter_code
_entity_poly.pdbx_strand_id
1 'polypeptide(L)'
;MLYALAAILVLYRLFCLLPSTKRAVKEEKTKSLAVFLGSGGHTTEALTLISALDFDRYSPRTYVVSQGDSLSAQKARDLELGKATTASPPQYTILTIPRARRVHQSLATTPPTAFYSLLSCIYHVTFPHGRARASFADVLILNGPGTCFILCIAVYVNKFLGLSGTRVIYVESFARVESLSLSGKLLYPFVDRFVVQWPQLLKKAKGAEFHGLLV
;
A
#
# COMPACT_ATOMS: atom_id res chain seq x y z
N MET A 1 -4.82 37.76 7.53
CA MET A 1 -4.89 37.47 6.08
C MET A 1 -3.90 36.40 5.63
N LEU A 2 -2.62 36.46 6.03
CA LEU A 2 -1.61 35.46 5.64
C LEU A 2 -1.93 34.01 6.06
N TYR A 3 -2.35 33.79 7.32
CA TYR A 3 -2.74 32.45 7.80
C TYR A 3 -3.95 31.87 7.07
N ALA A 4 -4.93 32.72 6.71
CA ALA A 4 -6.10 32.29 5.96
C ALA A 4 -5.72 31.88 4.53
N LEU A 5 -4.85 32.65 3.85
CA LEU A 5 -4.35 32.29 2.53
C LEU A 5 -3.54 30.99 2.57
N ALA A 6 -2.67 30.81 3.56
CA ALA A 6 -1.91 29.58 3.74
C ALA A 6 -2.84 28.36 3.97
N ALA A 7 -3.86 28.50 4.82
CA ALA A 7 -4.85 27.45 5.04
C ALA A 7 -5.61 27.09 3.76
N ILE A 8 -6.03 28.08 2.96
CA ILE A 8 -6.69 27.86 1.67
C ILE A 8 -5.78 27.11 0.71
N LEU A 9 -4.50 27.48 0.60
CA LEU A 9 -3.53 26.81 -0.27
C LEU A 9 -3.27 25.36 0.16
N VAL A 10 -3.20 25.10 1.48
CA VAL A 10 -3.07 23.74 2.02
C VAL A 10 -4.30 22.90 1.71
N LEU A 11 -5.50 23.45 1.93
CA LEU A 11 -6.76 22.75 1.63
C LEU A 11 -6.92 22.50 0.13
N TYR A 12 -6.57 23.47 -0.71
CA TYR A 12 -6.55 23.32 -2.16
C TYR A 12 -5.56 22.22 -2.58
N ARG A 13 -4.34 22.23 -2.01
CA ARG A 13 -3.36 21.18 -2.26
C ARG A 13 -3.92 19.82 -1.86
N LEU A 14 -4.46 19.66 -0.65
CA LEU A 14 -5.06 18.40 -0.20
C LEU A 14 -6.20 17.94 -1.13
N PHE A 15 -7.06 18.84 -1.57
CA PHE A 15 -8.14 18.55 -2.51
C PHE A 15 -7.60 18.04 -3.86
N CYS A 16 -6.56 18.67 -4.40
CA CYS A 16 -5.92 18.23 -5.65
C CYS A 16 -5.19 16.89 -5.54
N LEU A 17 -4.88 16.41 -4.33
CA LEU A 17 -4.25 15.11 -4.10
C LEU A 17 -5.26 13.99 -3.94
N LEU A 18 -6.54 14.32 -3.79
CA LEU A 18 -7.58 13.29 -3.75
C LEU A 18 -7.51 12.47 -5.05
N PRO A 19 -7.74 11.15 -4.95
CA PRO A 19 -7.53 10.27 -6.08
C PRO A 19 -8.43 10.69 -7.25
N SER A 20 -7.82 10.93 -8.40
CA SER A 20 -8.54 11.20 -9.65
C SER A 20 -8.37 10.01 -10.58
N THR A 21 -9.49 9.37 -10.91
CA THR A 21 -9.57 8.21 -11.80
C THR A 21 -9.05 8.49 -13.21
N LYS A 22 -8.88 9.77 -13.59
CA LYS A 22 -8.50 10.21 -14.95
C LYS A 22 -7.01 10.46 -15.15
N ARG A 23 -6.15 10.15 -14.17
CA ARG A 23 -4.71 10.43 -14.34
C ARG A 23 -4.15 9.53 -15.45
N ALA A 24 -3.70 10.15 -16.54
CA ALA A 24 -3.10 9.44 -17.67
C ALA A 24 -1.92 8.57 -17.19
N VAL A 25 -1.91 7.31 -17.60
CA VAL A 25 -0.78 6.41 -17.36
C VAL A 25 0.20 6.62 -18.50
N LYS A 26 1.42 7.06 -18.19
CA LYS A 26 2.50 7.03 -19.17
C LYS A 26 2.88 5.56 -19.39
N GLU A 27 2.74 5.07 -20.61
CA GLU A 27 3.18 3.73 -21.00
C GLU A 27 4.70 3.64 -20.80
N GLU A 28 5.09 2.97 -19.73
CA GLU A 28 6.47 2.56 -19.51
C GLU A 28 6.51 1.05 -19.62
N LYS A 29 7.62 0.52 -20.16
CA LYS A 29 7.82 -0.92 -20.32
C LYS A 29 7.77 -1.67 -18.98
N THR A 30 8.25 -1.04 -17.91
CA THR A 30 8.26 -1.63 -16.56
C THR A 30 7.75 -0.66 -15.50
N LYS A 31 7.12 -1.20 -14.45
CA LYS A 31 6.61 -0.43 -13.30
C LYS A 31 7.08 -1.05 -12.00
N SER A 32 7.68 -0.25 -11.14
CA SER A 32 8.04 -0.66 -9.78
C SER A 32 6.80 -0.86 -8.92
N LEU A 33 6.79 -1.95 -8.16
CA LEU A 33 5.64 -2.38 -7.36
C LEU A 33 6.03 -2.49 -5.89
N ALA A 34 5.25 -1.89 -5.00
CA ALA A 34 5.32 -2.13 -3.57
C ALA A 34 4.07 -2.85 -3.09
N VAL A 35 4.22 -3.78 -2.14
CA VAL A 35 3.13 -4.59 -1.62
C VAL A 35 3.28 -4.68 -0.11
N PHE A 36 2.23 -4.30 0.62
CA PHE A 36 2.22 -4.48 2.08
C PHE A 36 1.70 -5.87 2.45
N LEU A 37 2.49 -6.59 3.26
CA LEU A 37 2.15 -7.92 3.77
C LEU A 37 1.60 -7.79 5.19
N GLY A 38 0.27 -7.89 5.30
CA GLY A 38 -0.50 -7.62 6.53
C GLY A 38 -0.43 -8.67 7.64
N SER A 39 0.57 -9.57 7.63
CA SER A 39 0.74 -10.73 8.51
C SER A 39 -0.39 -11.77 8.44
N GLY A 40 -0.07 -13.05 8.70
CA GLY A 40 -1.06 -14.14 8.73
C GLY A 40 -1.78 -14.33 7.39
N GLY A 41 -3.12 -14.39 7.42
CA GLY A 41 -3.95 -14.60 6.22
C GLY A 41 -3.81 -13.51 5.16
N HIS A 42 -3.62 -12.25 5.56
CA HIS A 42 -3.43 -11.12 4.64
C HIS A 42 -2.16 -11.25 3.80
N THR A 43 -1.10 -11.84 4.37
CA THR A 43 0.11 -12.14 3.60
C THR A 43 -0.16 -13.15 2.51
N THR A 44 -0.91 -14.22 2.80
CA THR A 44 -1.28 -15.21 1.79
C THR A 44 -2.16 -14.56 0.71
N GLU A 45 -3.18 -13.78 1.09
CA GLU A 45 -4.02 -13.02 0.15
C GLU A 45 -3.17 -12.16 -0.78
N ALA A 46 -2.27 -11.34 -0.22
CA ALA A 46 -1.41 -10.47 -1.02
C ALA A 46 -0.48 -11.28 -1.94
N LEU A 47 0.20 -12.31 -1.43
CA LEU A 47 1.13 -13.09 -2.25
C LEU A 47 0.44 -13.92 -3.34
N THR A 48 -0.77 -14.44 -3.10
CA THR A 48 -1.57 -15.11 -4.14
C THR A 48 -1.86 -14.13 -5.27
N LEU A 49 -2.34 -12.92 -4.94
CA LEU A 49 -2.59 -11.87 -5.93
C LEU A 49 -1.33 -11.52 -6.72
N ILE A 50 -0.20 -11.34 -6.04
CA ILE A 50 1.07 -11.00 -6.69
C ILE A 50 1.58 -12.15 -7.57
N SER A 51 1.39 -13.41 -7.16
CA SER A 51 1.90 -14.58 -7.91
C SER A 51 1.33 -14.70 -9.33
N ALA A 52 0.16 -14.11 -9.58
CA ALA A 52 -0.51 -14.05 -10.88
C ALA A 52 0.01 -12.92 -11.78
N LEU A 53 0.82 -11.98 -11.26
CA LEU A 53 1.38 -10.88 -12.04
C LEU A 53 2.61 -11.32 -12.84
N ASP A 54 2.90 -10.54 -13.88
CA ASP A 54 4.13 -10.64 -14.68
C ASP A 54 5.29 -9.92 -13.96
N PHE A 55 6.31 -10.70 -13.55
CA PHE A 55 7.44 -10.20 -12.76
C PHE A 55 8.47 -9.45 -13.61
N ASP A 56 8.43 -9.55 -14.94
CA ASP A 56 9.26 -8.76 -15.84
C ASP A 56 8.65 -7.36 -16.03
N ARG A 57 7.33 -7.30 -16.15
CA ARG A 57 6.59 -6.03 -16.26
C ARG A 57 6.58 -5.24 -14.95
N TYR A 58 6.40 -5.92 -13.82
CA TYR A 58 6.30 -5.28 -12.51
C TYR A 58 7.58 -5.43 -11.69
N SER A 59 8.64 -4.71 -12.07
CA SER A 59 9.98 -4.79 -11.48
C SER A 59 10.59 -3.39 -11.27
N PRO A 60 11.38 -3.15 -10.20
CA PRO A 60 11.61 -4.05 -9.06
C PRO A 60 10.43 -4.08 -8.08
N ARG A 61 10.37 -5.12 -7.25
CA ARG A 61 9.31 -5.32 -6.25
C ARG A 61 9.79 -4.99 -4.84
N THR A 62 8.92 -4.39 -4.04
CA THR A 62 9.19 -4.06 -2.64
C THR A 62 8.14 -4.70 -1.76
N TYR A 63 8.54 -5.67 -0.95
CA TYR A 63 7.65 -6.29 0.03
C TYR A 63 7.81 -5.56 1.36
N VAL A 64 6.77 -4.86 1.77
CA VAL A 64 6.73 -4.15 3.06
C VAL A 64 6.16 -5.09 4.11
N VAL A 65 6.98 -5.47 5.08
CA VAL A 65 6.64 -6.41 6.15
C VAL A 65 6.64 -5.70 7.50
N SER A 66 5.82 -6.21 8.41
CA SER A 66 5.76 -5.71 9.78
C SER A 66 6.90 -6.27 10.64
N GLN A 67 7.41 -5.47 11.60
CA GLN A 67 8.40 -5.94 12.57
C GLN A 67 7.88 -7.15 13.37
N GLY A 68 8.73 -8.18 13.44
CA GLY A 68 8.43 -9.46 14.08
C GLY A 68 7.65 -10.43 13.21
N ASP A 69 7.45 -10.14 11.92
CA ASP A 69 6.81 -11.04 10.96
C ASP A 69 7.83 -11.64 9.97
N SER A 70 8.69 -12.50 10.48
CA SER A 70 9.70 -13.21 9.67
C SER A 70 9.09 -14.18 8.67
N LEU A 71 7.93 -14.77 9.01
CA LEU A 71 7.23 -15.72 8.14
C LEU A 71 6.76 -15.04 6.84
N SER A 72 6.18 -13.85 6.92
CA SER A 72 5.77 -13.12 5.72
C SER A 72 6.96 -12.73 4.84
N ALA A 73 8.07 -12.34 5.46
CA ALA A 73 9.31 -12.08 4.74
C ALA A 73 9.83 -13.34 4.04
N GLN A 74 9.79 -14.50 4.70
CA GLN A 74 10.19 -15.78 4.11
C GLN A 74 9.32 -16.16 2.92
N LYS A 75 7.98 -16.13 3.07
CA LYS A 75 7.05 -16.43 1.98
C LYS A 75 7.27 -15.53 0.75
N ALA A 76 7.60 -14.26 0.94
CA ALA A 76 7.93 -13.36 -0.16
C ALA A 76 9.23 -13.77 -0.88
N ARG A 77 10.26 -14.21 -0.14
CA ARG A 77 11.49 -14.76 -0.74
C ARG A 77 11.20 -16.03 -1.52
N ASP A 78 10.41 -16.94 -0.96
CA ASP A 78 10.05 -18.21 -1.60
C ASP A 78 9.29 -17.97 -2.91
N LEU A 79 8.38 -16.99 -2.94
CA LEU A 79 7.68 -16.59 -4.16
C LEU A 79 8.65 -16.06 -5.24
N GLU A 80 9.57 -15.16 -4.87
CA GLU A 80 10.55 -14.61 -5.81
C GLU A 80 11.53 -15.68 -6.30
N LEU A 81 11.94 -16.62 -5.45
CA LEU A 81 12.77 -17.76 -5.83
C LEU A 81 12.03 -18.72 -6.77
N GLY A 82 10.76 -18.99 -6.51
CA GLY A 82 9.93 -19.84 -7.37
C GLY A 82 9.64 -19.24 -8.75
N LYS A 83 9.71 -17.92 -8.88
CA LYS A 83 9.56 -17.18 -10.15
C LYS A 83 10.90 -16.84 -10.81
N ALA A 84 12.02 -16.97 -10.09
CA ALA A 84 13.33 -16.67 -10.63
C ALA A 84 13.68 -17.67 -11.73
N THR A 85 14.17 -17.14 -12.86
CA THR A 85 14.74 -17.95 -13.95
C THR A 85 16.22 -17.60 -14.07
N THR A 86 17.03 -18.51 -14.62
CA THR A 86 18.47 -18.28 -14.81
C THR A 86 18.78 -17.05 -15.67
N ALA A 87 17.83 -16.62 -16.51
CA ALA A 87 17.95 -15.46 -17.38
C ALA A 87 17.59 -14.11 -16.70
N SER A 88 16.73 -14.14 -15.67
CA SER A 88 16.22 -12.94 -15.00
C SER A 88 16.39 -13.07 -13.48
N PRO A 89 17.45 -12.50 -12.88
CA PRO A 89 17.66 -12.57 -11.44
C PRO A 89 16.52 -11.83 -10.70
N PRO A 90 16.11 -12.31 -9.51
CA PRO A 90 14.98 -11.74 -8.79
C PRO A 90 15.31 -10.34 -8.27
N GLN A 91 14.63 -9.33 -8.83
CA GLN A 91 14.79 -7.93 -8.43
C GLN A 91 13.73 -7.52 -7.41
N TYR A 92 14.04 -7.77 -6.14
CA TYR A 92 13.16 -7.39 -5.04
C TYR A 92 13.90 -6.85 -3.82
N THR A 93 13.16 -6.17 -2.95
CA THR A 93 13.64 -5.70 -1.65
C THR A 93 12.59 -6.00 -0.60
N ILE A 94 13.03 -6.44 0.58
CA ILE A 94 12.17 -6.57 1.75
C ILE A 94 12.41 -5.36 2.64
N LEU A 95 11.35 -4.58 2.88
CA LEU A 95 11.37 -3.42 3.76
C LEU A 95 10.60 -3.75 5.05
N THR A 96 11.26 -3.68 6.18
CA THR A 96 10.63 -3.94 7.48
C THR A 96 10.22 -2.64 8.15
N ILE A 97 8.93 -2.50 8.49
CA ILE A 97 8.38 -1.33 9.20
C ILE A 97 7.79 -1.74 10.56
N PRO A 98 7.88 -0.89 11.60
CA PRO A 98 7.23 -1.15 12.88
C PRO A 98 5.70 -1.23 12.75
N ARG A 99 5.08 -2.11 13.53
CA ARG A 99 3.62 -2.27 13.57
C ARG A 99 2.94 -1.04 14.19
N ALA A 100 1.86 -0.57 13.58
CA ALA A 100 1.06 0.52 14.13
C ALA A 100 0.42 0.17 15.49
N ARG A 101 0.00 -1.09 15.65
CA ARG A 101 -0.53 -1.65 16.89
C ARG A 101 0.05 -3.04 17.13
N ARG A 102 0.50 -3.32 18.35
CA ARG A 102 0.93 -4.66 18.78
C ARG A 102 -0.28 -5.56 19.05
N VAL A 103 -0.09 -6.87 18.97
CA VAL A 103 -1.13 -7.83 19.35
C VAL A 103 -1.44 -7.63 20.84
N HIS A 104 -2.72 -7.64 21.20
CA HIS A 104 -3.23 -7.38 22.57
C HIS A 104 -3.01 -5.96 23.13
N GLN A 105 -2.51 -5.00 22.33
CA GLN A 105 -2.40 -3.61 22.77
C GLN A 105 -3.77 -2.93 22.83
N SER A 106 -4.06 -2.21 23.91
CA SER A 106 -5.30 -1.43 24.05
C SER A 106 -5.37 -0.30 23.00
N LEU A 107 -6.58 0.07 22.58
CA LEU A 107 -6.77 1.18 21.64
C LEU A 107 -6.24 2.52 22.20
N ALA A 108 -6.33 2.73 23.52
CA ALA A 108 -5.84 3.95 24.17
C ALA A 108 -4.30 4.09 24.12
N THR A 109 -3.56 2.99 24.14
CA THR A 109 -2.08 3.01 24.07
C THR A 109 -1.55 2.92 22.64
N THR A 110 -2.44 2.79 21.65
CA THR A 110 -2.09 2.68 20.22
C THR A 110 -1.54 3.97 19.59
N PRO A 111 -1.99 5.20 19.95
CA PRO A 111 -1.51 6.42 19.30
C PRO A 111 0.02 6.61 19.27
N PRO A 112 0.79 6.42 20.37
CA PRO A 112 2.25 6.59 20.31
C PRO A 112 2.93 5.55 19.40
N THR A 113 2.49 4.29 19.42
CA THR A 113 3.06 3.25 18.54
C THR A 113 2.70 3.49 17.08
N ALA A 114 1.49 3.95 16.81
CA ALA A 114 1.05 4.34 15.47
C ALA A 114 1.84 5.54 14.96
N PHE A 115 2.13 6.52 15.81
CA PHE A 115 2.93 7.69 15.45
C PHE A 115 4.39 7.31 15.14
N TYR A 116 5.02 6.49 15.97
CA TYR A 116 6.34 5.94 15.67
C TYR A 116 6.36 5.17 14.34
N SER A 117 5.31 4.37 14.10
CA SER A 117 5.14 3.67 12.83
C SER A 117 5.00 4.62 11.64
N LEU A 118 4.27 5.71 11.81
CA LEU A 118 4.12 6.74 10.80
C LEU A 118 5.45 7.41 10.46
N LEU A 119 6.23 7.81 11.47
CA LEU A 119 7.54 8.45 11.23
C LEU A 119 8.49 7.51 10.49
N SER A 120 8.52 6.23 10.87
CA SER A 120 9.32 5.23 10.16
C SER A 120 8.85 5.02 8.72
N CYS A 121 7.53 4.94 8.48
CA CYS A 121 6.98 4.83 7.14
C CYS A 121 7.31 6.05 6.28
N ILE A 122 7.18 7.28 6.82
CA ILE A 122 7.56 8.51 6.12
C ILE A 122 9.04 8.45 5.76
N TYR A 123 9.92 8.15 6.70
CA TYR A 123 11.36 8.06 6.44
C TYR A 123 11.68 7.08 5.29
N HIS A 124 11.12 5.87 5.31
CA HIS A 124 11.40 4.87 4.28
C HIS A 124 10.75 5.15 2.92
N VAL A 125 9.58 5.80 2.90
CA VAL A 125 8.88 6.16 1.66
C VAL A 125 9.48 7.43 1.04
N THR A 126 10.01 8.35 1.85
CA THR A 126 10.66 9.61 1.41
C THR A 126 12.10 9.40 0.99
N PHE A 127 12.84 8.58 1.73
CA PHE A 127 14.23 8.26 1.45
C PHE A 127 14.35 6.77 1.10
N PRO A 128 13.95 6.35 -0.11
CA PRO A 128 14.17 4.99 -0.57
C PRO A 128 15.68 4.77 -0.77
N HIS A 129 16.36 4.30 0.28
CA HIS A 129 17.81 4.12 0.29
C HIS A 129 18.25 3.18 -0.86
N GLY A 130 19.22 3.62 -1.65
CA GLY A 130 19.85 2.79 -2.68
C GLY A 130 19.04 2.58 -3.96
N ARG A 131 17.96 3.34 -4.20
CA ARG A 131 17.19 3.25 -5.46
C ARG A 131 17.60 4.36 -6.41
N ALA A 132 17.94 4.02 -7.65
CA ALA A 132 18.16 4.98 -8.74
C ALA A 132 16.89 5.78 -9.14
N ARG A 133 15.75 5.55 -8.46
CA ARG A 133 14.44 6.09 -8.80
C ARG A 133 14.01 7.09 -7.73
N ALA A 134 13.48 8.23 -8.17
CA ALA A 134 13.04 9.32 -7.29
C ALA A 134 11.81 8.97 -6.42
N SER A 135 11.13 7.85 -6.67
CA SER A 135 9.90 7.46 -5.96
C SER A 135 10.02 6.08 -5.34
N PHE A 136 9.36 5.90 -4.19
CA PHE A 136 9.27 4.64 -3.44
C PHE A 136 8.79 3.47 -4.32
N ALA A 137 7.71 3.65 -5.07
CA ALA A 137 7.21 2.72 -6.09
C ALA A 137 6.21 3.44 -7.01
N ASP A 138 5.98 2.93 -8.21
CA ASP A 138 4.93 3.45 -9.10
C ASP A 138 3.54 3.05 -8.62
N VAL A 139 3.41 1.83 -8.10
CA VAL A 139 2.18 1.27 -7.55
C VAL A 139 2.44 0.69 -6.16
N LEU A 140 1.57 1.00 -5.21
CA LEU A 140 1.52 0.40 -3.88
C LEU A 140 0.21 -0.38 -3.73
N ILE A 141 0.30 -1.69 -3.53
CA ILE A 141 -0.83 -2.55 -3.20
C ILE A 141 -0.91 -2.72 -1.69
N LEU A 142 -2.07 -2.42 -1.14
CA LEU A 142 -2.38 -2.54 0.28
C LEU A 142 -3.47 -3.58 0.50
N ASN A 143 -3.23 -4.47 1.45
CA ASN A 143 -4.20 -5.39 2.02
C ASN A 143 -3.92 -5.51 3.53
N GLY A 144 -4.97 -5.76 4.33
CA GLY A 144 -4.82 -6.02 5.77
C GLY A 144 -5.06 -4.82 6.71
N PRO A 145 -4.62 -4.93 7.98
CA PRO A 145 -5.09 -4.08 9.09
C PRO A 145 -4.25 -2.80 9.26
N GLY A 146 -4.47 -2.07 10.36
CA GLY A 146 -4.07 -0.66 10.59
C GLY A 146 -2.67 -0.18 10.17
N THR A 147 -1.64 -1.03 10.09
CA THR A 147 -0.34 -0.63 9.54
C THR A 147 -0.43 -0.22 8.06
N CYS A 148 -1.33 -0.83 7.28
CA CYS A 148 -1.57 -0.44 5.88
C CYS A 148 -2.08 1.01 5.78
N PHE A 149 -2.89 1.44 6.75
CA PHE A 149 -3.42 2.80 6.82
C PHE A 149 -2.29 3.80 7.08
N ILE A 150 -1.39 3.47 8.01
CA ILE A 150 -0.20 4.30 8.30
C ILE A 150 0.71 4.42 7.07
N LEU A 151 0.93 3.33 6.35
CA LEU A 151 1.72 3.36 5.11
C LEU A 151 1.07 4.22 4.02
N CYS A 152 -0.26 4.19 3.89
CA CYS A 152 -0.98 5.07 2.99
C CYS A 152 -0.80 6.55 3.35
N ILE A 153 -0.89 6.90 4.64
CA ILE A 153 -0.64 8.27 5.09
C ILE A 153 0.77 8.72 4.72
N ALA A 154 1.79 7.87 4.91
CA ALA A 154 3.16 8.21 4.53
C ALA A 154 3.31 8.51 3.02
N VAL A 155 2.64 7.74 2.16
CA VAL A 155 2.58 8.05 0.72
C VAL A 155 1.88 9.39 0.46
N TYR A 156 0.79 9.69 1.17
CA TYR A 156 0.07 10.95 1.05
C TYR A 156 0.88 12.17 1.50
N VAL A 157 1.68 12.03 2.56
CA VAL A 157 2.63 13.07 2.97
C VAL A 157 3.58 13.39 1.82
N ASN A 158 4.12 12.37 1.14
CA ASN A 158 5.01 12.60 -0.01
C ASN A 158 4.28 13.15 -1.23
N LYS A 159 3.05 12.72 -1.49
CA LYS A 159 2.19 13.32 -2.52
C LYS A 159 1.97 14.82 -2.22
N PHE A 160 1.72 15.16 -0.95
CA PHE A 160 1.52 16.54 -0.50
C PHE A 160 2.74 17.41 -0.74
N LEU A 161 3.92 16.92 -0.34
CA LEU A 161 5.21 17.57 -0.56
C LEU A 161 5.66 17.56 -2.04
N GLY A 162 4.92 16.89 -2.94
CA GLY A 162 5.27 16.79 -4.36
C GLY A 162 6.43 15.82 -4.66
N LEU A 163 6.76 14.96 -3.70
CA LEU A 163 7.89 14.03 -3.74
C LEU A 163 7.53 12.66 -4.30
N SER A 164 6.24 12.28 -4.37
CA SER A 164 5.83 10.97 -4.86
C SER A 164 4.64 10.98 -5.81
N GLY A 165 4.76 10.18 -6.87
CA GLY A 165 3.68 9.84 -7.81
C GLY A 165 3.05 8.46 -7.59
N THR A 166 3.35 7.77 -6.48
CA THR A 166 2.88 6.41 -6.20
C THR A 166 1.35 6.32 -6.26
N ARG A 167 0.82 5.42 -7.09
CA ARG A 167 -0.60 5.07 -7.08
C ARG A 167 -0.88 4.03 -6.00
N VAL A 168 -1.92 4.23 -5.20
CA VAL A 168 -2.30 3.34 -4.12
C VAL A 168 -3.53 2.54 -4.53
N ILE A 169 -3.41 1.21 -4.50
CA ILE A 169 -4.50 0.28 -4.74
C ILE A 169 -4.77 -0.44 -3.42
N TYR A 170 -6.00 -0.34 -2.92
CA TYR A 170 -6.44 -1.15 -1.79
C TYR A 170 -7.28 -2.32 -2.27
N VAL A 171 -6.90 -3.51 -1.84
CA VAL A 171 -7.67 -4.75 -2.08
C VAL A 171 -8.25 -5.19 -0.75
N GLU A 172 -9.58 -5.09 -0.62
CA GLU A 172 -10.29 -5.54 0.56
C GLU A 172 -10.08 -7.06 0.75
N SER A 173 -9.95 -7.47 2.01
CA SER A 173 -9.67 -8.86 2.35
C SER A 173 -10.81 -9.78 1.92
N PHE A 174 -10.45 -10.98 1.49
CA PHE A 174 -11.41 -12.01 1.08
C PHE A 174 -12.33 -12.42 2.22
N ALA A 175 -11.86 -12.38 3.46
CA ALA A 175 -12.68 -12.65 4.65
C ALA A 175 -13.82 -11.64 4.86
N ARG A 176 -13.83 -10.50 4.14
CA ARG A 176 -14.86 -9.46 4.27
C ARG A 176 -16.00 -9.68 3.28
N VAL A 177 -16.89 -10.62 3.59
CA VAL A 177 -18.02 -10.97 2.70
C VAL A 177 -19.14 -9.94 2.76
N GLU A 178 -19.56 -9.55 3.96
CA GLU A 178 -20.77 -8.74 4.14
C GLU A 178 -20.48 -7.26 4.34
N SER A 179 -19.33 -6.89 4.91
CA SER A 179 -19.04 -5.50 5.25
C SER A 179 -17.57 -5.15 5.09
N LEU A 180 -17.29 -3.90 4.71
CA LEU A 180 -15.93 -3.37 4.61
C LEU A 180 -15.21 -3.43 5.96
N SER A 181 -13.91 -3.71 5.93
CA SER A 181 -13.06 -3.62 7.11
C SER A 181 -12.94 -2.17 7.59
N LEU A 182 -12.49 -1.96 8.84
CA LEU A 182 -12.23 -0.59 9.31
C LEU A 182 -11.16 0.10 8.44
N SER A 183 -10.09 -0.62 8.10
CA SER A 183 -9.07 -0.15 7.17
C SER A 183 -9.65 0.17 5.81
N GLY A 184 -10.50 -0.69 5.25
CA GLY A 184 -11.18 -0.44 3.98
C GLY A 184 -12.06 0.82 4.01
N LYS A 185 -12.87 1.00 5.06
CA LYS A 185 -13.68 2.22 5.24
C LYS A 185 -12.82 3.49 5.32
N LEU A 186 -11.71 3.43 6.05
CA LEU A 186 -10.80 4.57 6.23
C LEU A 186 -10.01 4.88 4.96
N LEU A 187 -9.57 3.87 4.21
CA LEU A 187 -8.72 4.04 3.03
C LEU A 187 -9.50 4.34 1.76
N TYR A 188 -10.74 3.88 1.67
CA TYR A 188 -11.60 4.04 0.50
C TYR A 188 -11.56 5.44 -0.15
N PRO A 189 -11.68 6.57 0.58
CA PRO A 189 -11.63 7.90 -0.04
C PRO A 189 -10.21 8.36 -0.43
N PHE A 190 -9.16 7.66 0.00
CA PHE A 190 -7.76 8.04 -0.17
C PHE A 190 -6.98 7.07 -1.08
N VAL A 191 -7.63 6.13 -1.77
CA VAL A 191 -6.91 5.24 -2.68
C VAL A 191 -7.31 5.48 -4.12
N ASP A 192 -6.33 5.33 -5.01
CA ASP A 192 -6.50 5.53 -6.45
C ASP A 192 -7.43 4.46 -7.05
N ARG A 193 -7.39 3.23 -6.51
CA ARG A 193 -8.35 2.17 -6.81
C ARG A 193 -8.71 1.40 -5.55
N PHE A 194 -9.99 1.12 -5.38
CA PHE A 194 -10.52 0.33 -4.29
C PHE A 194 -11.17 -0.93 -4.84
N VAL A 195 -10.59 -2.08 -4.58
CA VAL A 195 -11.02 -3.37 -5.14
C VAL A 195 -11.67 -4.21 -4.04
N VAL A 196 -12.85 -4.75 -4.33
CA VAL A 196 -13.59 -5.68 -3.48
C VAL A 196 -13.69 -7.04 -4.17
N GLN A 197 -13.72 -8.10 -3.37
CA GLN A 197 -13.82 -9.48 -3.87
C GLN A 197 -15.24 -10.06 -3.80
N TRP A 198 -16.20 -9.26 -3.33
CA TRP A 198 -17.59 -9.67 -3.17
C TRP A 198 -18.54 -8.63 -3.79
N PRO A 199 -19.46 -9.04 -4.68
CA PRO A 199 -20.29 -8.10 -5.43
C PRO A 199 -21.21 -7.27 -4.53
N GLN A 200 -21.67 -7.83 -3.41
CA GLN A 200 -22.50 -7.11 -2.43
C GLN A 200 -21.80 -5.91 -1.79
N LEU A 201 -20.47 -5.89 -1.74
CA LEU A 201 -19.71 -4.76 -1.21
C LEU A 201 -19.73 -3.52 -2.12
N LEU A 202 -20.03 -3.69 -3.41
CA LEU A 202 -20.22 -2.56 -4.34
C LEU A 202 -21.36 -1.63 -3.89
N LYS A 203 -22.37 -2.17 -3.19
CA LYS A 203 -23.45 -1.37 -2.59
C LYS A 203 -22.97 -0.48 -1.44
N LYS A 204 -21.81 -0.80 -0.83
CA LYS A 204 -21.26 -0.13 0.36
C LYS A 204 -20.13 0.86 0.04
N ALA A 205 -19.51 0.75 -1.12
CA ALA A 205 -18.46 1.65 -1.60
C ALA A 205 -18.70 2.02 -3.06
N LYS A 206 -19.18 3.25 -3.31
CA LYS A 206 -19.47 3.73 -4.67
C LYS A 206 -18.18 3.87 -5.49
N GLY A 207 -18.12 3.31 -6.69
CA GLY A 207 -16.88 3.35 -7.47
C GLY A 207 -15.77 2.42 -6.96
N ALA A 208 -16.08 1.52 -6.02
CA ALA A 208 -15.29 0.32 -5.82
C ALA A 208 -15.38 -0.56 -7.08
N GLU A 209 -14.36 -1.36 -7.29
CA GLU A 209 -14.24 -2.27 -8.43
C GLU A 209 -14.35 -3.72 -7.98
N PHE A 210 -15.04 -4.54 -8.76
CA PHE A 210 -15.17 -5.98 -8.52
C PHE A 210 -14.64 -6.72 -9.75
N HIS A 211 -13.66 -7.58 -9.53
CA HIS A 211 -13.00 -8.38 -10.57
C HIS A 211 -13.08 -9.90 -10.30
N GLY A 212 -13.98 -10.32 -9.41
CA GLY A 212 -14.09 -11.70 -8.95
C GLY A 212 -13.22 -12.01 -7.72
N LEU A 213 -12.91 -13.29 -7.53
CA LEU A 213 -12.05 -13.77 -6.47
C LEU A 213 -10.59 -13.64 -6.92
N LEU A 214 -9.82 -12.84 -6.20
CA LEU A 214 -8.43 -12.52 -6.55
C LEU A 214 -7.42 -13.32 -5.73
N VAL A 215 -7.89 -14.03 -4.70
CA VAL A 215 -7.09 -14.80 -3.74
C VAL A 215 -7.70 -16.17 -3.48
#